data_AF-A0A6M8B9P9-F1
#
_entry.id   AF-A0A6M8B9P9-F1
#
_cell.length_a   1.000
_cell.length_b   1.000
_cell.length_c   1.000
_cell.angle_alpha   90.00
_cell.angle_beta   90.00
_cell.angle_gamma   90.00
#
_symmetry.space_group_name_H-M   'P 1'
#
loop_
_entity.id
_entity.type
_entity.pdbx_description
1 polymer ?
#
loop_
_entity_poly.entity_id
_entity_poly.type
_entity_poly.pdbx_seq_one_letter_code
_entity_poly.pdbx_strand_id
1 'polypeptide(L)' 'MGWLLDRGDRRAYIYRPSESVQILENPDSLSGDPVLTGFRLDLSKVWG' A
#
# COMPACT_ATOMS: atom_id res chain seq x y z
N MET A 1 2.55 -8.53 6.68
CA MET A 1 1.87 -7.34 6.13
C MET A 1 0.97 -7.78 5.00
N GLY A 2 -0.13 -7.07 4.78
CA GLY A 2 -1.01 -7.26 3.62
C GLY A 2 -1.47 -5.90 3.09
N TRP A 3 -1.72 -5.83 1.78
CA TRP A 3 -2.23 -4.62 1.12
C TRP A 3 -3.55 -4.91 0.42
N LEU A 4 -4.51 -4.00 0.55
CA LEU A 4 -5.69 -3.93 -0.32
C LEU A 4 -5.59 -2.65 -1.14
N LEU A 5 -5.70 -2.78 -2.45
CA LEU A 5 -5.64 -1.66 -3.39
C LEU A 5 -7.05 -1.43 -3.92
N ASP A 6 -7.65 -0.29 -3.57
CA ASP A 6 -8.92 0.16 -4.11
C ASP A 6 -8.64 1.08 -5.29
N ARG A 7 -8.87 0.56 -6.50
CA ARG A 7 -8.62 1.28 -7.74
C ARG A 7 -9.65 2.37 -8.03
N GLY A 8 -10.86 2.27 -7.46
CA GLY A 8 -11.93 3.24 -7.69
C GLY A 8 -11.61 4.56 -6.99
N ASP A 9 -11.26 4.46 -5.70
CA ASP A 9 -10.89 5.61 -4.88
C ASP A 9 -9.39 5.94 -4.92
N ARG A 10 -8.59 5.11 -5.62
CA ARG A 10 -7.12 5.14 -5.61
C ARG A 10 -6.55 5.09 -4.19
N ARG A 11 -7.09 4.21 -3.35
CA ARG A 11 -6.65 4.06 -1.95
C ARG A 11 -5.82 2.80 -1.77
N ALA A 12 -4.82 2.88 -0.92
CA ALA A 12 -4.11 1.71 -0.43
C ALA A 12 -4.35 1.53 1.06
N TYR A 13 -4.83 0.35 1.44
CA TYR A 13 -5.04 -0.06 2.82
C TYR A 13 -3.90 -1.00 3.22
N ILE A 14 -3.20 -0.66 4.29
CA ILE A 14 -2.03 -1.40 4.77
C ILE A 14 -2.38 -2.05 6.10
N TYR A 15 -2.29 -3.38 6.15
CA TYR A 15 -2.54 -4.19 7.32
C TYR A 15 -1.22 -4.70 7.91
N ARG A 16 -0.98 -4.39 9.19
CA ARG A 16 0.13 -4.92 9.99
C ARG A 16 -0.42 -5.60 11.25
N PRO A 17 0.22 -6.67 11.74
CA PRO A 17 -0.19 -7.31 12.99
C PRO A 17 -0.21 -6.29 14.14
N SER A 18 -1.28 -6.30 14.93
CA SER A 18 -1.45 -5.44 16.11
C SER A 18 -1.44 -3.93 15.84
N GLU A 19 -1.64 -3.49 14.59
CA GLU A 19 -1.80 -2.09 14.22
C GLU A 19 -3.18 -1.83 13.63
N SER A 20 -3.69 -0.61 13.77
CA SER A 20 -4.86 -0.17 13.00
C SER A 20 -4.52 -0.15 11.51
N VAL A 21 -5.53 -0.38 10.66
CA VAL A 21 -5.37 -0.22 9.22
C VAL A 21 -4.87 1.19 8.91
N GLN A 22 -3.78 1.26 8.14
CA GLN A 22 -3.28 2.53 7.61
C GLN A 22 -3.86 2.72 6.22
N ILE A 23 -4.43 3.89 5.95
CA ILE A 23 -5.02 4.23 4.66
C ILE A 23 -4.17 5.33 4.03
N LEU A 24 -3.75 5.11 2.79
CA LEU A 24 -3.08 6.10 1.97
C LEU A 24 -4.00 6.49 0.80
N GLU A 25 -4.22 7.80 0.64
CA GLU A 25 -5.02 8.37 -0.43
C GLU A 25 -4.13 8.65 -1.66
N ASN A 26 -4.49 8.09 -2.81
CA ASN A 26 -3.78 8.21 -4.09
C ASN A 26 -2.24 8.09 -4.00
N PRO A 27 -1.68 7.04 -3.36
CA PRO A 27 -0.24 6.89 -3.26
C PRO A 27 0.37 6.46 -4.61
N ASP A 28 1.49 7.06 -4.99
CA ASP A 28 2.24 6.64 -6.19
C ASP A 28 3.00 5.33 -5.98
N SER A 29 3.31 4.98 -4.72
CA SER A 29 4.02 3.75 -4.39
C SER A 29 3.80 3.32 -2.93
N LEU A 30 4.07 2.04 -2.64
CA LEU A 30 4.07 1.48 -1.28
C LEU A 30 5.45 0.93 -0.93
N SER A 31 5.90 1.17 0.30
CA SER A 31 7.09 0.51 0.86
C SER A 31 6.70 -0.79 1.57
N GLY A 32 7.48 -1.84 1.32
CA GLY A 32 7.43 -3.11 2.03
C GLY A 32 8.16 -3.10 3.38
N ASP A 33 8.79 -2.00 3.78
CA ASP A 33 9.53 -1.93 5.04
C ASP A 33 8.60 -2.01 6.26
N PRO A 34 9.05 -2.66 7.36
CA PRO A 34 10.34 -3.38 7.50
C PRO A 34 10.29 -4.86 7.06
N VAL A 35 9.13 -5.40 6.68
CA VAL A 35 8.93 -6.85 6.46
C VAL A 35 9.60 -7.34 5.18
N LEU A 36 9.55 -6.53 4.11
CA LEU A 36 10.19 -6.75 2.83
C LEU A 36 11.18 -5.61 2.60
N THR A 37 12.34 -5.70 3.26
CA THR A 37 13.29 -4.60 3.29
C THR A 37 13.72 -4.16 1.89
N GLY A 38 13.57 -2.87 1.58
CA GLY A 38 13.93 -2.28 0.29
C GLY A 38 12.96 -2.58 -0.86
N PHE A 39 11.87 -3.30 -0.60
CA PHE A 39 10.82 -3.51 -1.60
C PHE A 39 9.96 -2.25 -1.75
N ARG A 40 9.74 -1.83 -3.00
CA ARG A 40 8.83 -0.73 -3.35
C ARG A 40 7.91 -1.16 -4.47
N LEU A 41 6.61 -1.12 -4.23
CA LEU A 41 5.60 -1.34 -5.25
C LEU A 41 5.23 -0.01 -5.89
N ASP A 42 5.45 0.09 -7.20
CA ASP A 42 4.99 1.22 -8.03
C ASP A 42 3.51 1.03 -8.38
N LEU A 43 2.67 1.96 -7.93
CA LEU A 43 1.22 1.92 -8.11
C LEU A 43 0.74 2.70 -9.33
N SER A 44 1.61 3.46 -10.01
CA SER A 44 1.25 4.19 -11.23
C SER A 44 0.60 3.27 -12.27
N LYS A 45 1.15 2.05 -12.43
CA LYS A 45 0.63 1.01 -13.33
C LYS A 45 -0.69 0.38 -12.87
N VAL A 46 -0.99 0.45 -11.57
CA VAL A 46 -2.24 -0.07 -10.99
C VAL A 46 -3.37 0.94 -11.18
N TRP A 47 -3.06 2.23 -11.03
CA TRP A 47 -4.01 3.31 -11.19
C TRP A 47 -4.38 3.58 -12.65
N GLY A 48 -3.45 3.35 -13.58
CA GLY A 48 -3.66 3.58 -15.01
C GLY A 48 -3.26 4.99 -15.42
#